data_AF-B1KDI8-F1
#
_entry.id   AF-B1KDI8-F1
#
_cell.length_a   1.000
_cell.length_b   1.000
_cell.length_c   1.000
_cell.angle_alpha   90.00
_cell.angle_beta   90.00
_cell.angle_gamma   90.00
#
_symmetry.space_group_name_H-M   'P 1'
#
loop_
_entity.id
_entity.type
_entity.pdbx_description
1 polymer ?
#
loop_
_entity_poly.entity_id
_entity_poly.type
_entity_poly.pdbx_seq_one_letter_code
_entity_poly.pdbx_strand_id
1 'polypeptide(L)'
;MRVLVTVMSLIWMLTYDLNAYAGSLSAEQVNGVYDLAKPERSAAGQTQELLIQLGEHQGKTVIATAGCERCPPAIYSLMKQESSELQRAVFFNSMGVYLISYDDNTLVSVMADGLLGKKVWQKIAYINVYRKRGTPGIELAAAKTFVISESKRMITGEGVEKVAVTGGSGHYYSAARYQINGTSYDQFALTVEAEKAVLLEGDKCRSCTSDRFIYEPELSLAIGKPVYEMGHMGRFIIEESKGVFLYAKAKLGKALWGKNSHFNLFAQDPIYVRTISSDKNMQQEIDSQLASYAQLAKNAVDEHYRQQDAERTASNELPMQGLKDEKLQQQVLNAAKQRADKESWNESILNAYIRGNDWTILRNKLTGIQTGRYIAGVIVMQREDGLCSYQSVHFAQQYNGADYQQAYVYSIDSGQEKLDCSKVK
;
A
#
# COMPACT_ATOMS: atom_id res chain seq x y z
N MET A 1 -20.38 -48.61 -60.61
CA MET A 1 -21.33 -47.60 -61.12
C MET A 1 -22.10 -47.05 -59.93
N ARG A 2 -21.91 -45.75 -59.62
CA ARG A 2 -22.63 -44.96 -58.58
C ARG A 2 -22.32 -45.35 -57.12
N VAL A 3 -22.16 -44.47 -56.12
CA VAL A 3 -22.24 -43.00 -56.00
C VAL A 3 -21.47 -42.59 -54.73
N LEU A 4 -20.80 -41.43 -54.82
CA LEU A 4 -20.20 -40.60 -53.78
C LEU A 4 -21.27 -40.07 -52.80
N VAL A 5 -21.04 -40.06 -51.47
CA VAL A 5 -21.46 -38.93 -50.60
C VAL A 5 -20.49 -38.82 -49.42
N THR A 6 -19.61 -37.83 -49.49
CA THR A 6 -18.79 -37.34 -48.37
C THR A 6 -19.61 -36.28 -47.63
N VAL A 7 -19.97 -36.53 -46.37
CA VAL A 7 -20.64 -35.54 -45.51
C VAL A 7 -19.59 -34.59 -44.96
N MET A 8 -19.46 -33.43 -45.59
CA MET A 8 -18.66 -32.31 -45.10
C MET A 8 -19.51 -31.56 -44.06
N SER A 9 -19.22 -31.76 -42.77
CA SER A 9 -19.80 -30.99 -41.68
C SER A 9 -19.34 -29.53 -41.78
N LEU A 10 -20.20 -28.72 -42.39
CA LEU A 10 -20.09 -27.27 -42.44
C LEU A 10 -20.38 -26.72 -41.03
N ILE A 11 -19.32 -26.53 -40.23
CA ILE A 11 -19.37 -25.72 -39.00
C ILE A 11 -19.53 -24.28 -39.47
N TRP A 12 -20.78 -23.84 -39.57
CA TRP A 12 -21.15 -22.43 -39.66
C TRP A 12 -20.91 -21.81 -38.28
N MET A 13 -19.65 -21.49 -37.98
CA MET A 13 -19.35 -20.48 -36.98
C MET A 13 -19.92 -19.17 -37.55
N LEU A 14 -21.06 -18.75 -37.01
CA LEU A 14 -21.52 -17.37 -37.04
C LEU A 14 -20.43 -16.52 -36.40
N THR A 15 -19.42 -16.16 -37.19
CA THR A 15 -18.61 -14.98 -36.95
C THR A 15 -19.56 -13.81 -37.11
N TYR A 16 -20.19 -13.40 -36.01
CA TYR A 16 -20.69 -12.04 -35.92
C TYR A 16 -19.48 -11.16 -36.23
N ASP A 17 -19.52 -10.50 -37.38
CA ASP A 17 -18.66 -9.37 -37.67
C ASP A 17 -18.82 -8.41 -36.49
N LEU A 18 -17.85 -8.46 -35.57
CA LEU A 18 -17.60 -7.39 -34.62
C LEU A 18 -17.15 -6.21 -35.47
N ASN A 19 -18.13 -5.51 -36.04
CA ASN A 19 -17.95 -4.22 -36.67
C ASN A 19 -17.11 -3.40 -35.70
N ALA A 20 -15.94 -2.99 -36.17
CA ALA A 20 -15.11 -1.99 -35.53
C ALA A 20 -15.89 -0.67 -35.51
N TYR A 21 -16.82 -0.54 -34.56
CA TYR A 21 -17.46 0.71 -34.23
C TYR A 21 -16.42 1.58 -33.55
N ALA A 22 -15.75 2.42 -34.35
CA ALA A 22 -15.00 3.54 -33.83
C ALA A 22 -15.96 4.36 -32.94
N GLY A 23 -15.56 4.61 -31.69
CA GLY A 23 -16.38 5.21 -30.62
C GLY A 23 -16.84 6.66 -30.83
N SER A 24 -17.00 7.12 -32.07
CA SER A 24 -17.57 8.41 -32.44
C SER A 24 -18.88 8.20 -33.19
N LEU A 25 -20.00 8.38 -32.49
CA LEU A 25 -21.29 8.55 -33.14
C LEU A 25 -21.31 9.93 -33.84
N SER A 26 -21.79 9.98 -35.09
CA SER A 26 -22.06 11.24 -35.79
C SER A 26 -23.46 11.76 -35.48
N ALA A 27 -23.66 13.06 -35.65
CA ALA A 27 -24.99 13.66 -35.52
C ALA A 27 -25.98 13.09 -36.54
N GLU A 28 -25.52 12.74 -37.75
CA GLU A 28 -26.35 12.13 -38.79
C GLU A 28 -26.84 10.73 -38.40
N GLN A 29 -25.97 9.95 -37.75
CA GLN A 29 -26.30 8.63 -37.22
C GLN A 29 -27.31 8.75 -36.07
N VAL A 30 -27.08 9.67 -35.12
CA VAL A 30 -27.85 9.71 -33.87
C VAL A 30 -29.13 10.53 -33.98
N ASN A 31 -29.13 11.65 -34.70
CA ASN A 31 -30.27 12.57 -34.66
C ASN A 31 -31.52 11.95 -35.29
N GLY A 32 -32.65 12.07 -34.60
CA GLY A 32 -33.94 11.60 -35.11
C GLY A 32 -34.94 11.26 -34.02
N VAL A 33 -36.05 10.65 -34.46
CA VAL A 33 -37.10 10.15 -33.56
C VAL A 33 -36.86 8.67 -33.28
N TYR A 34 -36.95 8.29 -32.01
CA TYR A 34 -36.73 6.94 -31.52
C TYR A 34 -38.01 6.40 -30.90
N ASP A 35 -38.38 5.17 -31.24
CA ASP A 35 -39.46 4.43 -30.59
C ASP A 35 -38.91 3.76 -29.31
N LEU A 36 -39.72 3.72 -28.26
CA LEU A 36 -39.35 3.12 -26.98
C LEU A 36 -39.93 1.71 -26.83
N ALA A 37 -39.17 0.81 -26.20
CA ALA A 37 -39.71 -0.50 -25.84
C ALA A 37 -40.75 -0.44 -24.70
N LYS A 38 -40.63 0.57 -23.84
CA LYS A 38 -41.59 0.88 -22.77
C LYS A 38 -41.92 2.38 -22.77
N PRO A 39 -43.18 2.78 -22.50
CA PRO A 39 -43.51 4.18 -22.32
C PRO A 39 -42.71 4.81 -21.17
N GLU A 40 -42.25 6.03 -21.37
CA GLU A 40 -41.54 6.82 -20.37
C GLU A 40 -42.34 8.06 -19.96
N ARG A 41 -42.08 8.60 -18.77
CA ARG A 41 -42.66 9.87 -18.33
C ARG A 41 -41.87 11.03 -18.92
N SER A 42 -42.57 11.94 -19.58
CA SER A 42 -42.04 13.22 -20.07
C SER A 42 -42.78 14.40 -19.42
N ALA A 43 -42.30 15.62 -19.66
CA ALA A 43 -42.97 16.84 -19.21
C ALA A 43 -44.39 17.01 -19.80
N ALA A 44 -44.67 16.38 -20.95
CA ALA A 44 -45.98 16.42 -21.62
C ALA A 44 -46.86 15.20 -21.29
N GLY A 45 -46.45 14.33 -20.36
CA GLY A 45 -47.15 13.08 -20.03
C GLY A 45 -46.37 11.83 -20.45
N GLN A 46 -47.03 10.68 -20.50
CA GLN A 46 -46.38 9.45 -20.98
C GLN A 46 -46.11 9.53 -22.48
N THR A 47 -44.91 9.13 -22.90
CA THR A 47 -44.51 9.07 -24.30
C THR A 47 -43.98 7.68 -24.66
N GLN A 48 -44.20 7.27 -25.91
CA GLN A 48 -43.62 6.07 -26.53
C GLN A 48 -42.55 6.43 -27.58
N GLU A 49 -42.23 7.71 -27.71
CA GLU A 49 -41.20 8.22 -28.63
C GLU A 49 -40.34 9.31 -27.98
N LEU A 50 -39.09 9.41 -28.42
CA LEU A 50 -38.16 10.47 -28.03
C LEU A 50 -37.54 11.10 -29.27
N LEU A 51 -37.46 12.43 -29.28
CA LEU A 51 -36.54 13.16 -30.14
C LEU A 51 -35.16 13.10 -29.49
N ILE A 52 -34.18 12.53 -30.20
CA ILE A 52 -32.80 12.40 -29.75
C ILE A 52 -31.90 13.26 -30.64
N GLN A 53 -31.03 14.05 -30.02
CA GLN A 53 -30.05 14.88 -30.70
C GLN A 53 -28.68 14.75 -30.04
N LEU A 54 -27.65 14.56 -30.85
CA LEU A 54 -26.25 14.65 -30.48
C LEU A 54 -25.75 16.08 -30.74
N GLY A 55 -25.00 16.64 -29.80
CA GLY A 55 -24.42 17.97 -29.95
C GLY A 55 -23.31 18.23 -28.94
N GLU A 56 -22.93 19.50 -28.80
CA GLU A 56 -21.95 19.94 -27.81
C GLU A 56 -22.58 20.88 -26.77
N HIS A 57 -22.19 20.70 -25.53
CA HIS A 57 -22.56 21.59 -24.42
C HIS A 57 -21.35 21.80 -23.51
N GLN A 58 -20.92 23.05 -23.36
CA GLN A 58 -19.77 23.43 -22.52
C GLN A 58 -18.48 22.64 -22.87
N GLY A 59 -18.20 22.44 -24.16
CA GLY A 59 -17.03 21.70 -24.65
C GLY A 59 -17.09 20.18 -24.42
N LYS A 60 -18.27 19.65 -24.08
CA LYS A 60 -18.52 18.21 -23.95
C LYS A 60 -19.52 17.77 -25.00
N THR A 61 -19.26 16.64 -25.63
CA THR A 61 -20.23 15.93 -26.46
C THR A 61 -21.37 15.43 -25.58
N VAL A 62 -22.61 15.73 -25.96
CA VAL A 62 -23.81 15.36 -25.21
C VAL A 62 -24.88 14.77 -26.12
N ILE A 63 -25.71 13.89 -25.56
CA ILE A 63 -27.00 13.52 -26.14
C ILE A 63 -28.12 14.20 -25.34
N ALA A 64 -29.04 14.83 -26.06
CA ALA A 64 -30.29 15.37 -25.53
C ALA A 64 -31.47 14.47 -25.96
N THR A 65 -32.32 14.09 -25.01
CA THR A 65 -33.53 13.31 -25.29
C THR A 65 -34.77 14.06 -24.80
N ALA A 66 -35.76 14.28 -25.66
CA ALA A 66 -36.99 14.99 -25.32
C ALA A 66 -38.24 14.22 -25.80
N GLY A 67 -39.28 14.15 -24.96
CA GLY A 67 -40.55 13.51 -25.31
C GLY A 67 -41.46 14.35 -26.22
N CYS A 68 -41.12 15.61 -26.46
CA CYS A 68 -41.81 16.51 -27.38
C CYS A 68 -40.89 17.65 -27.79
N GLU A 69 -41.18 18.36 -28.88
CA GLU A 69 -40.33 19.43 -29.43
C GLU A 69 -40.08 20.59 -28.45
N ARG A 70 -41.03 20.87 -27.55
CA ARG A 70 -40.93 21.94 -26.54
C ARG A 70 -40.69 21.41 -25.12
N CYS A 71 -40.40 20.13 -24.96
CA CYS A 71 -40.17 19.53 -23.66
C CYS A 71 -38.72 19.80 -23.21
N PRO A 72 -38.49 20.08 -21.91
CA PRO A 72 -37.14 20.10 -21.37
C PRO A 72 -36.42 18.77 -21.63
N PRO A 73 -35.25 18.76 -22.28
CA PRO A 73 -34.54 17.52 -22.58
C PRO A 73 -33.80 16.98 -21.35
N ALA A 74 -33.67 15.65 -21.28
CA ALA A 74 -32.65 15.03 -20.44
C ALA A 74 -31.31 15.05 -21.20
N ILE A 75 -30.26 15.53 -20.53
CA ILE A 75 -28.93 15.69 -21.12
C ILE A 75 -27.99 14.64 -20.52
N TYR A 76 -27.30 13.92 -21.41
CA TYR A 76 -26.31 12.90 -21.07
C TYR A 76 -24.96 13.32 -21.64
N SER A 77 -23.91 13.30 -20.82
CA SER A 77 -22.54 13.63 -21.24
C SER A 77 -21.79 12.38 -21.69
N LEU A 78 -21.03 12.49 -22.77
CA LEU A 78 -20.18 11.41 -23.25
C LEU A 78 -19.13 11.04 -22.20
N MET A 79 -19.08 9.77 -21.86
CA MET A 79 -18.06 9.16 -21.01
C MET A 79 -16.86 8.77 -21.88
N LYS A 80 -15.95 9.71 -22.15
CA LYS A 80 -14.87 9.52 -23.14
C LYS A 80 -14.01 8.29 -22.87
N GLN A 81 -13.63 8.06 -21.62
CA GLN A 81 -12.76 6.93 -21.26
C GLN A 81 -13.50 5.60 -21.45
N GLU A 82 -14.68 5.46 -20.85
CA GLU A 82 -15.50 4.26 -20.93
C GLU A 82 -15.91 3.96 -22.37
N SER A 83 -16.18 5.01 -23.16
CA SER A 83 -16.53 4.85 -24.57
C SER A 83 -15.36 4.35 -25.41
N SER A 84 -14.16 4.84 -25.12
CA SER A 84 -12.94 4.40 -25.78
C SER A 84 -12.63 2.94 -25.44
N GLU A 85 -12.72 2.58 -24.17
CA GLU A 85 -12.40 1.23 -23.69
C GLU A 85 -13.41 0.18 -24.21
N LEU A 86 -14.70 0.49 -24.21
CA LEU A 86 -15.71 -0.42 -24.77
C LEU A 86 -15.78 -0.40 -26.30
N GLN A 87 -15.08 0.54 -26.94
CA GLN A 87 -15.21 0.84 -28.38
C GLN A 87 -16.67 1.08 -28.76
N ARG A 88 -17.35 1.92 -27.98
CA ARG A 88 -18.79 2.10 -28.04
C ARG A 88 -19.20 3.37 -27.33
N ALA A 89 -20.11 4.15 -27.88
CA ALA A 89 -20.53 5.38 -27.22
C ALA A 89 -21.33 5.10 -25.94
N VAL A 90 -20.85 5.64 -24.83
CA VAL A 90 -21.47 5.59 -23.50
C VAL A 90 -21.70 7.02 -23.03
N PHE A 91 -22.95 7.35 -22.70
CA PHE A 91 -23.31 8.63 -22.11
C PHE A 91 -23.90 8.42 -20.72
N PHE A 92 -23.75 9.42 -19.86
CA PHE A 92 -24.25 9.38 -18.49
C PHE A 92 -24.83 10.73 -18.07
N ASN A 93 -25.90 10.72 -17.31
CA ASN A 93 -26.51 11.93 -16.75
C ASN A 93 -26.40 11.97 -15.21
N SER A 94 -26.72 13.13 -14.65
CA SER A 94 -26.69 13.37 -13.20
C SER A 94 -27.72 12.55 -12.41
N MET A 95 -28.70 11.93 -13.07
CA MET A 95 -29.71 11.08 -12.43
C MET A 95 -29.27 9.61 -12.31
N GLY A 96 -28.06 9.27 -12.75
CA GLY A 96 -27.56 7.90 -12.66
C GLY A 96 -27.98 7.00 -13.82
N VAL A 97 -28.45 7.56 -14.93
CA VAL A 97 -28.88 6.82 -16.12
C VAL A 97 -27.79 6.86 -17.18
N TYR A 98 -27.48 5.68 -17.74
CA TYR A 98 -26.57 5.51 -18.87
C TYR A 98 -27.37 5.37 -20.17
N LEU A 99 -26.84 5.95 -21.25
CA LEU A 99 -27.21 5.57 -22.62
C LEU A 99 -26.00 4.89 -23.27
N ILE A 100 -26.17 3.63 -23.66
CA ILE A 100 -25.11 2.82 -24.27
C ILE A 100 -25.57 2.44 -25.68
N SER A 101 -24.81 2.84 -26.70
CA SER A 101 -25.10 2.43 -28.09
C SER A 101 -24.97 0.92 -28.23
N TYR A 102 -26.02 0.24 -28.70
CA TYR A 102 -25.96 -1.17 -29.06
C TYR A 102 -25.42 -1.34 -30.48
N ASP A 103 -25.92 -0.52 -31.40
CA ASP A 103 -25.47 -0.37 -32.79
C ASP A 103 -25.68 1.09 -33.24
N ASP A 104 -25.58 1.36 -34.55
CA ASP A 104 -25.81 2.69 -35.16
C ASP A 104 -27.18 3.31 -34.87
N ASN A 105 -28.20 2.49 -34.61
CA ASN A 105 -29.59 2.93 -34.60
C ASN A 105 -30.30 2.64 -33.27
N THR A 106 -29.64 1.94 -32.36
CA THR A 106 -30.21 1.48 -31.11
C THR A 106 -29.37 1.95 -29.92
N LEU A 107 -30.01 2.66 -28.99
CA LEU A 107 -29.43 3.03 -27.70
C LEU A 107 -30.16 2.25 -26.60
N VAL A 108 -29.42 1.76 -25.62
CA VAL A 108 -29.98 1.14 -24.41
C VAL A 108 -29.87 2.12 -23.26
N SER A 109 -31.02 2.48 -22.69
CA SER A 109 -31.12 3.33 -21.50
C SER A 109 -31.18 2.47 -20.26
N VAL A 110 -30.27 2.67 -19.30
CA VAL A 110 -30.15 1.78 -18.14
C VAL A 110 -29.77 2.54 -16.87
N MET A 111 -30.43 2.20 -15.76
CA MET A 111 -30.00 2.53 -14.40
C MET A 111 -29.68 1.24 -13.66
N ALA A 112 -28.43 1.09 -13.22
CA ALA A 112 -27.92 -0.12 -12.59
C ALA A 112 -27.56 0.12 -11.11
N ASP A 113 -27.16 -0.95 -10.43
CA ASP A 113 -26.81 -0.98 -9.01
C ASP A 113 -25.36 -0.60 -8.69
N GLY A 114 -24.75 0.22 -9.55
CA GLY A 114 -23.40 0.73 -9.39
C GLY A 114 -22.93 1.52 -10.61
N LEU A 115 -21.83 2.24 -10.44
CA LEU A 115 -21.19 2.95 -11.55
C LEU A 115 -20.49 1.97 -12.49
N LEU A 116 -20.56 2.24 -13.79
CA LEU A 116 -19.80 1.51 -14.82
C LEU A 116 -18.30 1.53 -14.49
N GLY A 117 -17.62 0.40 -14.65
CA GLY A 117 -16.19 0.26 -14.33
C GLY A 117 -15.85 0.19 -12.83
N LYS A 118 -16.85 0.17 -11.93
CA LYS A 118 -16.64 -0.04 -10.48
C LYS A 118 -17.10 -1.39 -9.96
N LYS A 119 -18.08 -2.01 -10.63
CA LYS A 119 -18.50 -3.40 -10.40
C LYS A 119 -19.23 -3.92 -11.63
N VAL A 120 -19.32 -5.25 -11.73
CA VAL A 120 -20.25 -5.89 -12.66
C VAL A 120 -21.67 -5.63 -12.17
N TRP A 121 -22.55 -5.17 -13.06
CA TRP A 121 -23.94 -4.89 -12.73
C TRP A 121 -24.70 -6.19 -12.50
N GLN A 122 -25.46 -6.25 -11.41
CA GLN A 122 -26.26 -7.42 -11.03
C GLN A 122 -27.74 -7.09 -10.99
N LYS A 123 -28.08 -5.88 -10.55
CA LYS A 123 -29.46 -5.40 -10.46
C LYS A 123 -29.64 -4.19 -11.37
N ILE A 124 -30.71 -4.23 -12.16
CA ILE A 124 -31.08 -3.18 -13.09
C ILE A 124 -32.38 -2.58 -12.55
N ALA A 125 -32.30 -1.35 -12.04
CA ALA A 125 -33.45 -0.63 -11.51
C ALA A 125 -34.36 -0.12 -12.64
N TYR A 126 -33.74 0.22 -13.77
CA TYR A 126 -34.42 0.72 -14.94
C TYR A 126 -33.74 0.25 -16.22
N ILE A 127 -34.52 -0.14 -17.21
CA ILE A 127 -34.01 -0.40 -18.56
C ILE A 127 -35.07 -0.11 -19.63
N ASN A 128 -34.64 0.48 -20.73
CA ASN A 128 -35.43 0.69 -21.94
C ASN A 128 -34.54 0.61 -23.19
N VAL A 129 -35.17 0.41 -24.35
CA VAL A 129 -34.51 0.40 -25.65
C VAL A 129 -35.05 1.55 -26.46
N TYR A 130 -34.15 2.39 -26.96
CA TYR A 130 -34.46 3.49 -27.86
C TYR A 130 -34.02 3.05 -29.25
N ARG A 131 -34.98 2.82 -30.13
CA ARG A 131 -34.72 2.36 -31.50
C ARG A 131 -35.07 3.45 -32.49
N LYS A 132 -34.14 3.85 -33.35
CA LYS A 132 -34.41 4.88 -34.37
C LYS A 132 -35.57 4.44 -35.26
N ARG A 133 -36.54 5.32 -35.46
CA ARG A 133 -37.78 5.00 -36.18
C ARG A 133 -37.47 4.43 -37.57
N GLY A 134 -38.09 3.29 -37.88
CA GLY A 134 -37.92 2.61 -39.17
C GLY A 134 -36.68 1.71 -39.28
N THR A 135 -35.93 1.48 -38.19
CA THR A 135 -34.75 0.61 -38.17
C THR A 135 -34.99 -0.65 -37.32
N PRO A 136 -34.21 -1.74 -37.53
CA PRO A 136 -34.17 -2.87 -36.60
C PRO A 136 -33.66 -2.44 -35.22
N GLY A 137 -33.98 -3.21 -34.19
CA GLY A 137 -33.46 -3.01 -32.84
C GLY A 137 -33.48 -4.30 -32.04
N ILE A 138 -33.32 -4.19 -30.72
CA ILE A 138 -33.30 -5.33 -29.82
C ILE A 138 -34.47 -5.35 -28.84
N GLU A 139 -34.79 -6.55 -28.38
CA GLU A 139 -35.75 -6.76 -27.31
C GLU A 139 -35.17 -6.40 -25.93
N LEU A 140 -36.04 -6.06 -24.99
CA LEU A 140 -35.63 -5.63 -23.64
C LEU A 140 -34.79 -6.67 -22.88
N ALA A 141 -35.07 -7.97 -23.08
CA ALA A 141 -34.32 -9.05 -22.48
C ALA A 141 -32.88 -9.13 -23.03
N ALA A 142 -32.72 -8.92 -24.33
CA ALA A 142 -31.41 -8.85 -24.98
C ALA A 142 -30.66 -7.60 -24.52
N ALA A 143 -31.34 -6.46 -24.43
CA ALA A 143 -30.78 -5.21 -23.92
C ALA A 143 -30.23 -5.36 -22.49
N LYS A 144 -30.96 -6.07 -21.61
CA LYS A 144 -30.52 -6.35 -20.24
C LYS A 144 -29.25 -7.19 -20.20
N THR A 145 -29.20 -8.23 -21.03
CA THR A 145 -28.01 -9.10 -21.13
C THR A 145 -26.81 -8.31 -21.64
N PHE A 146 -27.03 -7.50 -22.67
CA PHE A 146 -26.02 -6.63 -23.26
C PHE A 146 -25.41 -5.64 -22.26
N VAL A 147 -26.21 -4.88 -21.50
CA VAL A 147 -25.65 -3.91 -20.54
C VAL A 147 -24.89 -4.58 -19.39
N ILE A 148 -25.32 -5.78 -18.97
CA ILE A 148 -24.58 -6.58 -17.99
C ILE A 148 -23.25 -7.05 -18.59
N SER A 149 -23.23 -7.53 -19.84
CA SER A 149 -21.97 -7.94 -20.49
C SER A 149 -21.02 -6.78 -20.67
N GLU A 150 -21.48 -5.59 -21.08
CA GLU A 150 -20.62 -4.40 -21.19
C GLU A 150 -20.06 -3.99 -19.82
N SER A 151 -20.85 -4.08 -18.75
CA SER A 151 -20.35 -3.84 -17.39
C SER A 151 -19.27 -4.84 -16.98
N LYS A 152 -19.39 -6.11 -17.39
CA LYS A 152 -18.40 -7.16 -17.15
C LYS A 152 -17.13 -6.91 -17.96
N ARG A 153 -17.25 -6.54 -19.23
CA ARG A 153 -16.11 -6.19 -20.11
C ARG A 153 -15.32 -5.02 -19.52
N MET A 154 -15.99 -4.01 -18.96
CA MET A 154 -15.31 -2.89 -18.29
C MET A 154 -14.49 -3.27 -17.04
N ILE A 155 -14.87 -4.34 -16.34
CA ILE A 155 -14.14 -4.82 -15.16
C ILE A 155 -13.02 -5.77 -15.56
N THR A 156 -13.32 -6.70 -16.47
CA THR A 156 -12.44 -7.84 -16.81
C THR A 156 -11.52 -7.57 -18.01
N GLY A 157 -11.82 -6.56 -18.82
CA GLY A 157 -11.15 -6.32 -20.10
C GLY A 157 -11.51 -7.29 -21.20
N GLU A 158 -12.53 -8.13 -21.03
CA GLU A 158 -12.94 -9.10 -22.04
C GLU A 158 -13.30 -8.39 -23.35
N GLY A 159 -12.56 -8.69 -24.43
CA GLY A 159 -12.73 -8.03 -25.73
C GLY A 159 -12.45 -6.53 -25.73
N VAL A 160 -11.66 -6.02 -24.77
CA VAL A 160 -11.15 -4.64 -24.76
C VAL A 160 -9.69 -4.68 -25.24
N GLU A 161 -9.29 -3.68 -26.02
CA GLU A 161 -7.91 -3.54 -26.48
C GLU A 161 -6.97 -3.40 -25.28
N LYS A 162 -5.91 -4.23 -25.24
CA LYS A 162 -4.96 -4.22 -24.13
C LYS A 162 -4.13 -2.95 -24.17
N VAL A 163 -4.06 -2.27 -23.03
CA VAL A 163 -3.16 -1.12 -22.86
C VAL A 163 -1.71 -1.61 -22.90
N ALA A 164 -0.87 -0.93 -23.68
CA ALA A 164 0.56 -1.22 -23.71
C ALA A 164 1.22 -0.84 -22.37
N VAL A 165 1.80 -1.82 -21.69
CA VAL A 165 2.50 -1.62 -20.41
C VAL A 165 4.00 -1.48 -20.67
N THR A 166 4.56 -0.32 -20.35
CA THR A 166 5.98 0.01 -20.56
C THR A 166 6.84 -0.34 -19.35
N GLY A 167 6.28 -0.29 -18.14
CA GLY A 167 7.05 -0.29 -16.89
C GLY A 167 7.71 1.06 -16.61
N GLY A 168 8.35 1.18 -15.45
CA GLY A 168 9.08 2.39 -15.03
C GLY A 168 8.18 3.63 -14.87
N SER A 169 8.70 4.80 -15.21
CA SER A 169 7.97 6.07 -15.13
C SER A 169 6.76 6.10 -16.08
N GLY A 170 5.68 6.77 -15.67
CA GLY A 170 4.50 6.96 -16.52
C GLY A 170 3.22 7.22 -15.75
N HIS A 171 2.09 7.02 -16.42
CA HIS A 171 0.76 7.14 -15.84
C HIS A 171 0.29 5.82 -15.23
N TYR A 172 -0.25 5.89 -14.02
CA TYR A 172 -0.72 4.74 -13.25
C TYR A 172 -2.10 5.01 -12.65
N TYR A 173 -2.85 3.93 -12.44
CA TYR A 173 -4.14 3.91 -11.78
C TYR A 173 -4.00 3.17 -10.45
N SER A 174 -4.80 3.54 -9.44
CA SER A 174 -4.76 2.88 -8.13
C SER A 174 -6.02 2.09 -7.79
N ALA A 175 -5.86 0.95 -7.12
CA ALA A 175 -6.97 0.06 -6.74
C ALA A 175 -7.91 0.69 -5.70
N ALA A 176 -7.33 1.42 -4.75
CA ALA A 176 -8.03 2.32 -3.83
C ALA A 176 -7.49 3.74 -3.99
N ARG A 177 -8.30 4.76 -3.67
CA ARG A 177 -7.83 6.14 -3.74
C ARG A 177 -6.68 6.35 -2.75
N TYR A 178 -5.60 6.97 -3.21
CA TYR A 178 -4.43 7.30 -2.39
C TYR A 178 -4.39 8.80 -2.10
N GLN A 179 -3.97 9.15 -0.88
CA GLN A 179 -3.95 10.55 -0.43
C GLN A 179 -2.54 11.11 -0.47
N ILE A 180 -2.36 12.21 -1.19
CA ILE A 180 -1.15 13.03 -1.17
C ILE A 180 -1.54 14.38 -0.59
N ASN A 181 -0.91 14.77 0.52
CA ASN A 181 -1.18 16.01 1.25
C ASN A 181 -2.69 16.28 1.47
N GLY A 182 -3.42 15.25 1.91
CA GLY A 182 -4.87 15.31 2.18
C GLY A 182 -5.79 15.27 0.95
N THR A 183 -5.25 15.38 -0.27
CA THR A 183 -6.03 15.28 -1.51
C THR A 183 -6.05 13.85 -2.02
N SER A 184 -7.23 13.36 -2.44
CA SER A 184 -7.46 11.96 -2.79
C SER A 184 -7.51 11.74 -4.31
N TYR A 185 -6.60 10.89 -4.81
CA TYR A 185 -6.42 10.60 -6.23
C TYR A 185 -6.62 9.10 -6.53
N ASP A 186 -7.00 8.78 -7.76
CA ASP A 186 -7.08 7.43 -8.32
C ASP A 186 -6.22 7.26 -9.60
N GLN A 187 -5.56 8.33 -10.03
CA GLN A 187 -4.64 8.40 -11.16
C GLN A 187 -3.39 9.15 -10.72
N PHE A 188 -2.23 8.70 -11.18
CA PHE A 188 -0.93 9.18 -10.73
C PHE A 188 0.07 9.27 -11.88
N ALA A 189 0.98 10.23 -11.78
CA ALA A 189 2.23 10.24 -12.52
C ALA A 189 3.33 9.68 -11.59
N LEU A 190 3.98 8.60 -12.01
CA LEU A 190 5.12 8.03 -11.30
C LEU A 190 6.40 8.40 -12.04
N THR A 191 7.40 8.87 -11.29
CA THR A 191 8.78 9.01 -11.77
C THR A 191 9.65 8.01 -11.03
N VAL A 192 10.23 7.06 -11.77
CA VAL A 192 11.09 6.02 -11.23
C VAL A 192 12.55 6.36 -11.54
N GLU A 193 13.32 6.66 -10.48
CA GLU A 193 14.78 6.74 -10.50
C GLU A 193 15.30 5.38 -9.99
N ALA A 194 15.72 4.50 -10.92
CA ALA A 194 16.15 3.14 -10.60
C ALA A 194 17.17 3.12 -9.44
N GLU A 195 16.94 2.25 -8.46
CA GLU A 195 17.77 2.08 -7.24
C GLU A 195 18.04 3.37 -6.46
N LYS A 196 17.21 4.41 -6.65
CA LYS A 196 17.38 5.70 -5.98
C LYS A 196 16.10 6.19 -5.35
N ALA A 197 15.04 6.37 -6.13
CA ALA A 197 13.78 6.89 -5.62
C ALA A 197 12.59 6.61 -6.55
N VAL A 198 11.39 6.65 -5.98
CA VAL A 198 10.13 6.77 -6.72
C VAL A 198 9.42 8.02 -6.24
N LEU A 199 9.00 8.89 -7.17
CA LEU A 199 8.12 10.01 -6.89
C LEU A 199 6.71 9.68 -7.36
N LEU A 200 5.74 9.90 -6.48
CA LEU A 200 4.33 9.66 -6.72
C LEU A 200 3.58 11.00 -6.69
N GLU A 201 3.02 11.41 -7.83
CA GLU A 201 2.24 12.63 -7.97
C GLU A 201 0.81 12.30 -8.40
N GLY A 202 -0.18 12.96 -7.81
CA GLY A 202 -1.57 12.81 -8.25
C GLY A 202 -1.75 13.37 -9.67
N ASP A 203 -2.49 12.69 -10.54
CA ASP A 203 -2.74 13.22 -11.88
C ASP A 203 -3.66 14.46 -11.84
N LYS A 204 -3.47 15.38 -12.78
CA LYS A 204 -4.27 16.63 -12.95
C LYS A 204 -4.32 17.54 -11.71
N CYS A 205 -3.31 17.51 -10.84
CA CYS A 205 -3.18 18.50 -9.76
C CYS A 205 -2.80 19.88 -10.32
N ARG A 206 -3.37 20.94 -9.72
CA ARG A 206 -3.01 22.34 -10.05
C ARG A 206 -1.73 22.81 -9.33
N SER A 207 -1.45 22.26 -8.15
CA SER A 207 -0.23 22.52 -7.36
C SER A 207 0.22 21.20 -6.74
N CYS A 208 0.99 20.43 -7.51
CA CYS A 208 1.34 19.07 -7.16
C CYS A 208 2.35 19.04 -6.01
N THR A 209 1.98 18.36 -4.94
CA THR A 209 2.95 17.83 -3.98
C THR A 209 3.18 16.37 -4.36
N SER A 210 4.38 15.86 -4.11
CA SER A 210 4.75 14.48 -4.42
C SER A 210 5.13 13.75 -3.13
N ASP A 211 4.73 12.48 -3.06
CA ASP A 211 5.30 11.56 -2.08
C ASP A 211 6.58 10.98 -2.67
N ARG A 212 7.70 11.11 -1.94
CA ARG A 212 9.01 10.60 -2.36
C ARG A 212 9.37 9.37 -1.53
N PHE A 213 9.58 8.26 -2.22
CA PHE A 213 10.04 7.00 -1.66
C PHE A 213 11.51 6.81 -2.02
N ILE A 214 12.36 6.47 -1.06
CA ILE A 214 13.81 6.31 -1.22
C ILE A 214 14.15 4.83 -1.25
N TYR A 215 15.09 4.45 -2.11
CA TYR A 215 15.49 3.05 -2.28
C TYR A 215 16.10 2.46 -0.99
N GLU A 216 15.61 1.27 -0.61
CA GLU A 216 16.05 0.52 0.57
C GLU A 216 16.86 -0.72 0.12
N PRO A 217 18.20 -0.64 0.06
CA PRO A 217 19.01 -1.67 -0.57
C PRO A 217 18.95 -3.03 0.15
N GLU A 218 18.98 -3.03 1.49
CA GLU A 218 18.90 -4.26 2.28
C GLU A 218 17.56 -4.98 2.08
N LEU A 219 16.45 -4.23 2.16
CA LEU A 219 15.12 -4.80 1.97
C LEU A 219 14.92 -5.27 0.52
N SER A 220 15.47 -4.51 -0.44
CA SER A 220 15.39 -4.86 -1.86
C SER A 220 16.11 -6.16 -2.17
N LEU A 221 17.31 -6.33 -1.61
CA LEU A 221 18.08 -7.58 -1.73
C LEU A 221 17.34 -8.75 -1.07
N ALA A 222 16.81 -8.57 0.13
CA ALA A 222 16.11 -9.61 0.88
C ALA A 222 14.83 -10.09 0.19
N ILE A 223 14.06 -9.16 -0.39
CA ILE A 223 12.81 -9.45 -1.08
C ILE A 223 13.06 -9.90 -2.53
N GLY A 224 14.21 -9.53 -3.12
CA GLY A 224 14.54 -9.80 -4.52
C GLY A 224 13.81 -8.87 -5.50
N LYS A 225 13.33 -7.71 -5.03
CA LYS A 225 12.59 -6.71 -5.80
C LYS A 225 13.04 -5.31 -5.36
N PRO A 226 13.00 -4.28 -6.22
CA PRO A 226 13.21 -2.91 -5.79
C PRO A 226 12.15 -2.47 -4.75
N VAL A 227 12.62 -2.11 -3.56
CA VAL A 227 11.82 -1.63 -2.43
C VAL A 227 12.22 -0.20 -2.10
N TYR A 228 11.23 0.66 -1.88
CA TYR A 228 11.43 2.06 -1.57
C TYR A 228 10.61 2.46 -0.33
N GLU A 229 11.18 3.17 0.63
CA GLU A 229 10.50 3.66 1.85
C GLU A 229 10.26 5.17 1.80
N MET A 230 9.10 5.61 2.30
CA MET A 230 8.82 7.02 2.55
C MET A 230 9.12 7.40 4.01
N GLY A 231 10.26 8.06 4.22
CA GLY A 231 10.58 8.82 5.44
C GLY A 231 10.55 8.02 6.75
N HIS A 232 10.91 6.73 6.72
CA HIS A 232 10.87 5.84 7.89
C HIS A 232 9.50 5.70 8.56
N MET A 233 8.42 6.00 7.83
CA MET A 233 7.05 6.01 8.33
C MET A 233 6.35 4.64 8.20
N GLY A 234 7.06 3.60 7.77
CA GLY A 234 6.44 2.30 7.50
C GLY A 234 5.48 2.35 6.30
N ARG A 235 5.89 3.05 5.24
CA ARG A 235 5.16 3.19 3.98
C ARG A 235 6.13 2.89 2.86
N PHE A 236 5.83 1.85 2.10
CA PHE A 236 6.72 1.30 1.10
C PHE A 236 6.04 1.26 -0.26
N ILE A 237 6.85 1.42 -1.31
CA ILE A 237 6.50 1.04 -2.68
C ILE A 237 7.45 -0.07 -3.11
N ILE A 238 6.92 -1.12 -3.72
CA ILE A 238 7.64 -2.28 -4.21
C ILE A 238 7.35 -2.43 -5.70
N GLU A 239 8.38 -2.46 -6.54
CA GLU A 239 8.23 -2.74 -7.96
C GLU A 239 7.96 -4.25 -8.16
N GLU A 240 6.69 -4.62 -8.31
CA GLU A 240 6.27 -6.01 -8.30
C GLU A 240 6.49 -6.68 -9.66
N SER A 241 6.01 -6.03 -10.71
CA SER A 241 6.20 -6.51 -12.07
C SER A 241 6.19 -5.34 -13.03
N LYS A 242 6.44 -5.59 -14.31
CA LYS A 242 6.43 -4.55 -15.34
C LYS A 242 5.12 -3.74 -15.27
N GLY A 243 5.24 -2.46 -14.90
CA GLY A 243 4.13 -1.52 -14.81
C GLY A 243 3.18 -1.76 -13.64
N VAL A 244 3.61 -2.47 -12.60
CA VAL A 244 2.85 -2.73 -11.36
C VAL A 244 3.72 -2.42 -10.15
N PHE A 245 3.21 -1.54 -9.30
CA PHE A 245 3.79 -1.22 -8.00
C PHE A 245 2.82 -1.57 -6.88
N LEU A 246 3.33 -2.25 -5.85
CA LEU A 246 2.61 -2.49 -4.61
C LEU A 246 2.96 -1.40 -3.61
N TYR A 247 1.95 -0.77 -3.04
CA TYR A 247 2.12 0.06 -1.87
C TYR A 247 1.79 -0.72 -0.62
N ALA A 248 2.69 -0.70 0.35
CA ALA A 248 2.56 -1.39 1.62
C ALA A 248 2.68 -0.41 2.79
N LYS A 249 1.63 -0.31 3.60
CA LYS A 249 1.68 0.35 4.91
C LYS A 249 1.96 -0.72 5.97
N ALA A 250 3.22 -0.93 6.30
CA ALA A 250 3.69 -1.94 7.24
C ALA A 250 5.05 -1.51 7.81
N LYS A 251 5.60 -2.21 8.81
CA LYS A 251 6.96 -1.98 9.30
C LYS A 251 7.91 -3.05 8.74
N LEU A 252 8.12 -3.07 7.41
CA LEU A 252 9.03 -4.03 6.78
C LEU A 252 10.42 -3.97 7.43
N GLY A 253 11.05 -5.14 7.61
CA GLY A 253 12.30 -5.28 8.36
C GLY A 253 12.16 -5.30 9.89
N LYS A 254 11.07 -4.76 10.44
CA LYS A 254 10.88 -4.62 11.89
C LYS A 254 9.77 -5.51 12.44
N ALA A 255 8.73 -5.77 11.66
CA ALA A 255 7.58 -6.57 12.06
C ALA A 255 7.08 -7.45 10.91
N LEU A 256 6.44 -8.56 11.28
CA LEU A 256 5.70 -9.40 10.34
C LEU A 256 4.46 -8.66 9.82
N TRP A 257 3.98 -9.09 8.66
CA TRP A 257 2.69 -8.65 8.13
C TRP A 257 1.57 -9.10 9.06
N GLY A 258 0.59 -8.24 9.31
CA GLY A 258 -0.48 -8.56 10.24
C GLY A 258 -1.67 -7.62 10.14
N LYS A 259 -2.50 -7.61 11.18
CA LYS A 259 -3.82 -6.94 11.18
C LYS A 259 -3.80 -5.44 10.87
N ASN A 260 -2.70 -4.75 11.17
CA ASN A 260 -2.53 -3.31 10.93
C ASN A 260 -1.77 -3.02 9.62
N SER A 261 -1.39 -4.06 8.88
CA SER A 261 -0.80 -3.95 7.58
C SER A 261 -1.90 -3.79 6.53
N HIS A 262 -1.67 -2.89 5.58
CA HIS A 262 -2.59 -2.67 4.47
C HIS A 262 -1.80 -2.47 3.19
N PHE A 263 -2.40 -2.83 2.07
CA PHE A 263 -1.81 -2.59 0.77
C PHE A 263 -2.71 -1.74 -0.12
N ASN A 264 -2.09 -1.14 -1.13
CA ASN A 264 -2.74 -0.62 -2.31
C ASN A 264 -1.91 -1.07 -3.52
N LEU A 265 -2.47 -0.96 -4.72
CA LEU A 265 -1.81 -1.34 -5.95
C LEU A 265 -1.90 -0.20 -6.95
N PHE A 266 -0.78 0.09 -7.60
CA PHE A 266 -0.69 1.02 -8.71
C PHE A 266 -0.30 0.25 -9.96
N ALA A 267 -1.06 0.38 -11.05
CA ALA A 267 -0.67 -0.23 -12.32
C ALA A 267 -0.96 0.67 -13.52
N GLN A 268 -0.17 0.53 -14.59
CA GLN A 268 -0.40 1.25 -15.85
C GLN A 268 -1.67 0.77 -16.57
N ASP A 269 -2.03 -0.50 -16.37
CA ASP A 269 -3.26 -1.08 -16.92
C ASP A 269 -4.45 -0.84 -15.99
N PRO A 270 -5.42 0.02 -16.35
CA PRO A 270 -6.60 0.29 -15.54
C PRO A 270 -7.52 -0.93 -15.39
N ILE A 271 -7.50 -1.89 -16.32
CA ILE A 271 -8.31 -3.11 -16.23
C ILE A 271 -7.76 -4.00 -15.13
N TYR A 272 -6.44 -4.17 -15.07
CA TYR A 272 -5.79 -4.92 -14.01
C TYR A 272 -6.15 -4.37 -12.62
N VAL A 273 -6.13 -3.04 -12.48
CA VAL A 273 -6.54 -2.35 -11.26
C VAL A 273 -8.00 -2.66 -10.88
N ARG A 274 -8.94 -2.52 -11.82
CA ARG A 274 -10.37 -2.81 -11.56
C ARG A 274 -10.60 -4.27 -11.20
N THR A 275 -9.92 -5.18 -11.89
CA THR A 275 -10.01 -6.62 -11.66
C THR A 275 -9.63 -6.91 -10.20
N ILE A 276 -8.46 -6.47 -9.77
CA ILE A 276 -7.99 -6.63 -8.38
C ILE A 276 -8.94 -5.98 -7.39
N SER A 277 -9.43 -4.76 -7.64
CA SER A 277 -10.39 -4.10 -6.73
C SER A 277 -11.69 -4.90 -6.55
N SER A 278 -12.05 -5.75 -7.51
CA SER A 278 -13.28 -6.55 -7.47
C SER A 278 -13.07 -8.02 -7.06
N ASP A 279 -11.85 -8.55 -7.19
CA ASP A 279 -11.53 -9.95 -6.95
C ASP A 279 -10.86 -10.16 -5.58
N LYS A 280 -11.59 -10.77 -4.66
CA LYS A 280 -11.10 -11.06 -3.31
C LYS A 280 -9.99 -12.10 -3.27
N ASN A 281 -9.95 -13.03 -4.22
CA ASN A 281 -8.91 -14.06 -4.25
C ASN A 281 -7.59 -13.42 -4.67
N MET A 282 -7.60 -12.58 -5.71
CA MET A 282 -6.41 -11.81 -6.11
C MET A 282 -5.92 -10.88 -4.97
N GLN A 283 -6.84 -10.25 -4.23
CA GLN A 283 -6.46 -9.44 -3.06
C GLN A 283 -5.78 -10.28 -1.97
N GLN A 284 -6.27 -11.49 -1.71
CA GLN A 284 -5.67 -12.41 -0.73
C GLN A 284 -4.31 -12.95 -1.18
N GLU A 285 -4.12 -13.18 -2.48
CA GLU A 285 -2.83 -13.57 -3.05
C GLU A 285 -1.79 -12.46 -2.85
N ILE A 286 -2.13 -11.21 -3.16
CA ILE A 286 -1.25 -10.05 -2.91
C ILE A 286 -0.95 -9.89 -1.42
N ASP A 287 -1.96 -10.03 -0.55
CA ASP A 287 -1.76 -9.95 0.90
C ASP A 287 -0.79 -11.03 1.41
N SER A 288 -0.96 -12.26 0.94
CA SER A 288 -0.08 -13.39 1.26
C SER A 288 1.35 -13.17 0.74
N GLN A 289 1.48 -12.60 -0.44
CA GLN A 289 2.77 -12.23 -1.02
C GLN A 289 3.49 -11.17 -0.18
N LEU A 290 2.78 -10.11 0.22
CA LEU A 290 3.32 -9.07 1.10
C LEU A 290 3.67 -9.62 2.49
N ALA A 291 2.96 -10.63 2.97
CA ALA A 291 3.32 -11.35 4.19
C ALA A 291 4.65 -12.09 4.05
N SER A 292 4.87 -12.77 2.92
CA SER A 292 6.16 -13.38 2.61
C SER A 292 7.28 -12.34 2.53
N TYR A 293 7.04 -11.19 1.88
CA TYR A 293 8.01 -10.11 1.81
C TYR A 293 8.38 -9.54 3.18
N ALA A 294 7.40 -9.35 4.07
CA ALA A 294 7.65 -8.89 5.43
C ALA A 294 8.51 -9.89 6.23
N GLN A 295 8.31 -11.19 6.04
CA GLN A 295 9.13 -12.23 6.68
C GLN A 295 10.58 -12.19 6.17
N LEU A 296 10.78 -12.12 4.85
CA LEU A 296 12.11 -12.04 4.24
C LEU A 296 12.87 -10.78 4.72
N ALA A 297 12.21 -9.63 4.66
CA ALA A 297 12.75 -8.37 5.14
C ALA A 297 13.12 -8.44 6.63
N LYS A 298 12.25 -8.98 7.48
CA LYS A 298 12.53 -9.11 8.92
C LYS A 298 13.72 -10.02 9.19
N ASN A 299 13.81 -11.16 8.52
CA ASN A 299 14.92 -12.08 8.70
C ASN A 299 16.26 -11.45 8.32
N ALA A 300 16.30 -10.69 7.23
CA ALA A 300 17.52 -9.99 6.80
C ALA A 300 17.99 -8.96 7.82
N VAL A 301 17.07 -8.11 8.31
CA VAL A 301 17.39 -7.08 9.31
C VAL A 301 17.76 -7.70 10.66
N ASP A 302 17.05 -8.74 11.11
CA ASP A 302 17.39 -9.47 12.34
C ASP A 302 18.77 -10.12 12.24
N GLU A 303 19.12 -10.67 11.07
CA GLU A 303 20.44 -11.24 10.80
C GLU A 303 21.54 -10.17 10.86
N HIS A 304 21.32 -9.02 10.24
CA HIS A 304 22.24 -7.90 10.26
C HIS A 304 22.51 -7.43 11.70
N TYR A 305 21.47 -7.23 12.51
CA TYR A 305 21.63 -6.86 13.91
C TYR A 305 22.32 -7.94 14.74
N ARG A 306 22.07 -9.22 14.44
CA ARG A 306 22.78 -10.33 15.10
C ARG A 306 24.27 -10.29 14.80
N GLN A 307 24.66 -10.00 13.56
CA GLN A 307 26.07 -9.86 13.17
C GLN A 307 26.72 -8.66 13.87
N GLN A 308 26.06 -7.50 13.88
CA GLN A 308 26.55 -6.32 14.60
C GLN A 308 26.69 -6.57 16.11
N ASP A 309 25.74 -7.25 16.74
CA ASP A 309 25.82 -7.60 18.16
C ASP A 309 26.96 -8.57 18.45
N ALA A 310 27.18 -9.55 17.56
CA ALA A 310 28.30 -10.49 17.66
C ALA A 310 29.65 -9.78 17.49
N GLU A 311 29.79 -8.91 16.50
CA GLU A 311 31.00 -8.08 16.28
C GLU A 311 31.27 -7.16 17.47
N ARG A 312 30.24 -6.47 17.97
CA ARG A 312 30.35 -5.62 19.17
C ARG A 312 30.81 -6.45 20.37
N THR A 313 30.16 -7.59 20.62
CA THR A 313 30.52 -8.52 21.70
C THR A 313 31.96 -9.01 21.57
N ALA A 314 32.41 -9.35 20.36
CA ALA A 314 33.78 -9.79 20.09
C ALA A 314 34.81 -8.65 20.24
N SER A 315 34.43 -7.40 19.95
CA SER A 315 35.31 -6.23 20.07
C SER A 315 35.36 -5.63 21.49
N ASN A 316 34.33 -5.87 22.30
CA ASN A 316 34.26 -5.33 23.66
C ASN A 316 35.37 -5.92 24.54
N GLU A 317 36.01 -5.05 25.32
CA GLU A 317 37.06 -5.39 26.28
C GLU A 317 36.63 -4.91 27.67
N LEU A 318 37.09 -5.60 28.71
CA LEU A 318 36.89 -5.11 30.07
C LEU A 318 37.62 -3.77 30.27
N PRO A 319 36.98 -2.77 30.89
CA PRO A 319 37.67 -1.54 31.24
C PRO A 319 38.87 -1.85 32.15
N MET A 320 40.00 -1.20 31.90
CA MET A 320 41.20 -1.44 32.72
C MET A 320 40.93 -1.18 34.20
N GLN A 321 41.43 -2.07 35.05
CA GLN A 321 41.48 -1.85 36.49
C GLN A 321 42.46 -0.72 36.79
N GLY A 322 42.00 0.25 37.60
CA GLY A 322 42.81 1.35 38.10
C GLY A 322 43.48 0.98 39.41
N LEU A 323 43.00 1.59 40.50
CA LEU A 323 43.53 1.36 41.84
C LEU A 323 43.46 -0.11 42.28
N LYS A 324 44.60 -0.63 42.78
CA LYS A 324 44.72 -1.95 43.39
C LYS A 324 44.68 -1.84 44.92
N ASP A 325 43.51 -2.06 45.50
CA ASP A 325 43.26 -2.13 46.94
C ASP A 325 42.36 -3.35 47.20
N GLU A 326 42.93 -4.43 47.72
CA GLU A 326 42.26 -5.71 47.90
C GLU A 326 41.06 -5.61 48.87
N LYS A 327 41.20 -4.81 49.94
CA LYS A 327 40.14 -4.63 50.93
C LYS A 327 38.95 -3.89 50.31
N LEU A 328 39.23 -2.82 49.57
CA LEU A 328 38.20 -2.06 48.89
C LEU A 328 37.56 -2.85 47.74
N GLN A 329 38.33 -3.65 47.01
CA GLN A 329 37.82 -4.56 45.99
C GLN A 329 36.83 -5.57 46.56
N GLN A 330 37.16 -6.21 47.68
CA GLN A 330 36.23 -7.12 48.34
C GLN A 330 34.94 -6.41 48.78
N GLN A 331 35.04 -5.15 49.24
CA GLN A 331 33.87 -4.36 49.60
C GLN A 331 32.98 -4.04 48.39
N VAL A 332 33.56 -3.63 47.26
CA VAL A 332 32.76 -3.33 46.05
C VAL A 332 32.17 -4.61 45.41
N LEU A 333 32.86 -5.75 45.50
CA LEU A 333 32.31 -7.04 45.09
C LEU A 333 31.11 -7.46 45.95
N ASN A 334 31.23 -7.31 47.27
CA ASN A 334 30.11 -7.59 48.17
C ASN A 334 28.94 -6.64 47.92
N ALA A 335 29.22 -5.36 47.67
CA ALA A 335 28.21 -4.37 47.30
C ALA A 335 27.47 -4.75 46.00
N ALA A 336 28.21 -5.21 44.98
CA ALA A 336 27.64 -5.67 43.72
C ALA A 336 26.74 -6.90 43.92
N LYS A 337 27.18 -7.90 44.69
CA LYS A 337 26.38 -9.09 45.03
C LYS A 337 25.10 -8.73 45.77
N GLN A 338 25.20 -7.90 46.81
CA GLN A 338 24.04 -7.42 47.56
C GLN A 338 23.04 -6.66 46.67
N ARG A 339 23.54 -5.87 45.72
CA ARG A 339 22.69 -5.17 44.76
C ARG A 339 21.97 -6.15 43.85
N ALA A 340 22.70 -7.10 43.27
CA ALA A 340 22.15 -8.14 42.40
C ALA A 340 21.06 -8.96 43.11
N ASP A 341 21.32 -9.40 44.35
CA ASP A 341 20.35 -10.15 45.16
C ASP A 341 19.10 -9.30 45.45
N LYS A 342 19.29 -8.04 45.87
CA LYS A 342 18.19 -7.12 46.21
C LYS A 342 17.29 -6.83 45.00
N GLU A 343 17.87 -6.72 43.82
CA GLU A 343 17.15 -6.42 42.58
C GLU A 343 16.80 -7.66 41.77
N SER A 344 17.09 -8.86 42.30
CA SER A 344 16.80 -10.15 41.67
C SER A 344 17.35 -10.23 40.24
N TRP A 345 18.62 -9.84 40.07
CA TRP A 345 19.30 -9.98 38.78
C TRP A 345 19.43 -11.46 38.43
N ASN A 346 19.21 -11.80 37.15
CA ASN A 346 19.37 -13.17 36.66
C ASN A 346 20.86 -13.52 36.47
N GLU A 347 21.70 -12.51 36.32
CA GLU A 347 23.12 -12.66 36.12
C GLU A 347 23.87 -12.96 37.43
N SER A 348 24.91 -13.78 37.34
CA SER A 348 25.80 -14.09 38.47
C SER A 348 26.97 -13.12 38.52
N ILE A 349 27.19 -12.44 39.64
CA ILE A 349 28.34 -11.54 39.82
C ILE A 349 29.63 -12.35 39.88
N LEU A 350 30.48 -12.19 38.86
CA LEU A 350 31.80 -12.82 38.78
C LEU A 350 32.85 -11.99 39.52
N ASN A 351 32.87 -10.69 39.26
CA ASN A 351 33.88 -9.78 39.80
C ASN A 351 33.34 -8.35 39.91
N ALA A 352 33.98 -7.54 40.75
CA ALA A 352 33.82 -6.10 40.72
C ALA A 352 35.13 -5.44 41.13
N TYR A 353 35.53 -4.40 40.38
CA TYR A 353 36.82 -3.75 40.61
C TYR A 353 36.75 -2.24 40.37
N ILE A 354 37.76 -1.56 40.87
CA ILE A 354 37.92 -0.11 40.76
C ILE A 354 38.56 0.20 39.41
N ARG A 355 37.93 1.08 38.62
CA ARG A 355 38.46 1.53 37.34
C ARG A 355 39.25 2.84 37.47
N GLY A 356 38.88 3.69 38.42
CA GLY A 356 39.59 4.94 38.68
C GLY A 356 40.95 4.73 39.34
N ASN A 357 41.88 5.66 39.11
CA ASN A 357 43.13 5.73 39.88
C ASN A 357 42.97 6.50 41.19
N ASP A 358 41.83 7.15 41.40
CA ASP A 358 41.48 7.94 42.58
C ASP A 358 39.95 7.90 42.79
N TRP A 359 39.49 8.44 43.91
CA TRP A 359 38.08 8.59 44.28
C TRP A 359 37.71 10.07 44.43
N THR A 360 36.43 10.37 44.24
CA THR A 360 35.92 11.73 44.44
C THR A 360 35.37 11.87 45.86
N ILE A 361 35.92 12.79 46.65
CA ILE A 361 35.44 13.07 48.00
C ILE A 361 34.08 13.77 47.96
N LEU A 362 33.11 13.22 48.70
CA LEU A 362 31.81 13.83 48.92
C LEU A 362 31.88 14.76 50.12
N ARG A 363 31.34 15.96 49.94
CA ARG A 363 31.28 16.98 50.99
C ARG A 363 29.84 17.48 51.14
N ASN A 364 29.47 17.82 52.37
CA ASN A 364 28.24 18.53 52.63
C ASN A 364 28.28 19.90 51.92
N LYS A 365 27.21 20.24 51.18
CA LYS A 365 27.17 21.47 50.36
C LYS A 365 27.28 22.76 51.18
N LEU A 366 26.82 22.75 52.43
CA LEU A 366 26.79 23.94 53.27
C LEU A 366 28.04 24.06 54.14
N THR A 367 28.51 22.96 54.73
CA THR A 367 29.60 22.98 55.72
C THR A 367 30.95 22.59 55.15
N GLY A 368 31.01 21.99 53.96
CA GLY A 368 32.25 21.49 53.35
C GLY A 368 32.84 20.24 54.04
N ILE A 369 32.23 19.77 55.13
CA ILE A 369 32.67 18.59 55.87
C ILE A 369 32.55 17.35 54.96
N GLN A 370 33.55 16.48 55.01
CA GLN A 370 33.56 15.22 54.28
C GLN A 370 32.44 14.30 54.77
N THR A 371 31.63 13.81 53.83
CA THR A 371 30.50 12.91 54.09
C THR A 371 30.71 11.53 53.47
N GLY A 372 31.67 11.36 52.57
CA GLY A 372 31.94 10.09 51.91
C GLY A 372 32.87 10.21 50.72
N ARG A 373 32.86 9.20 49.84
CA ARG A 373 33.55 9.19 48.55
C ARG A 373 32.80 8.40 47.47
N TYR A 374 32.95 8.80 46.20
CA TYR A 374 32.59 8.00 45.02
C TYR A 374 33.82 7.31 44.42
N ILE A 375 33.61 6.07 43.99
CA ILE A 375 34.64 5.20 43.48
C ILE A 375 34.13 4.65 42.14
N ALA A 376 34.72 5.12 41.04
CA ALA A 376 34.39 4.61 39.72
C ALA A 376 34.84 3.15 39.61
N GLY A 377 33.92 2.27 39.23
CA GLY A 377 34.15 0.84 39.19
C GLY A 377 33.42 0.15 38.06
N VAL A 378 33.64 -1.15 37.99
CA VAL A 378 33.04 -2.05 37.02
C VAL A 378 32.50 -3.25 37.77
N ILE A 379 31.28 -3.67 37.42
CA ILE A 379 30.71 -4.95 37.83
C ILE A 379 30.78 -5.88 36.62
N VAL A 380 31.35 -7.07 36.79
CA VAL A 380 31.45 -8.13 35.78
C VAL A 380 30.54 -9.28 36.16
N MET A 381 29.78 -9.75 35.19
CA MET A 381 28.65 -10.65 35.38
C MET A 381 28.67 -11.78 34.35
N GLN A 382 28.29 -12.98 34.78
CA GLN A 382 27.98 -14.10 33.89
C GLN A 382 26.49 -14.09 33.57
N ARG A 383 26.16 -14.23 32.30
CA ARG A 383 24.79 -14.26 31.79
C ARG A 383 24.32 -15.69 31.56
N GLU A 384 23.00 -15.88 31.51
CA GLU A 384 22.39 -17.18 31.22
C GLU A 384 22.64 -17.66 29.78
N ASP A 385 22.88 -16.73 28.84
CA ASP A 385 23.19 -17.02 27.44
C ASP A 385 24.62 -17.55 27.22
N GLY A 386 25.39 -17.74 28.30
CA GLY A 386 26.76 -18.24 28.26
C GLY A 386 27.83 -17.18 28.00
N LEU A 387 27.43 -15.93 27.72
CA LEU A 387 28.33 -14.79 27.62
C LEU A 387 28.56 -14.13 28.97
N CYS A 388 29.50 -13.20 29.02
CA CYS A 388 29.71 -12.32 30.14
C CYS A 388 29.22 -10.92 29.78
N SER A 389 29.03 -10.08 30.79
CA SER A 389 28.81 -8.65 30.58
C SER A 389 29.50 -7.83 31.66
N TYR A 390 29.70 -6.56 31.37
CA TYR A 390 30.11 -5.59 32.38
C TYR A 390 29.22 -4.36 32.39
N GLN A 391 29.19 -3.67 33.52
CA GLN A 391 28.58 -2.35 33.68
C GLN A 391 29.57 -1.40 34.35
N SER A 392 29.64 -0.17 33.85
CA SER A 392 30.29 0.92 34.56
C SER A 392 29.36 1.42 35.66
N VAL A 393 29.91 1.57 36.86
CA VAL A 393 29.17 1.97 38.05
C VAL A 393 29.98 2.97 38.87
N HIS A 394 29.30 3.71 39.72
CA HIS A 394 29.94 4.32 40.88
C HIS A 394 29.55 3.55 42.14
N PHE A 395 30.57 3.09 42.87
CA PHE A 395 30.41 2.71 44.26
C PHE A 395 30.54 3.94 45.15
N ALA A 396 29.95 3.89 46.34
CA ALA A 396 30.12 4.93 47.34
C ALA A 396 30.43 4.34 48.71
N GLN A 397 31.15 5.10 49.52
CA GLN A 397 31.34 4.84 50.95
C GLN A 397 30.99 6.10 51.73
N GLN A 398 30.20 5.95 52.79
CA GLN A 398 29.96 7.05 53.73
C GLN A 398 31.19 7.23 54.62
N TYR A 399 31.42 8.45 55.11
CA TYR A 399 32.47 8.77 56.07
C TYR A 399 31.84 9.18 57.40
N ASN A 400 32.23 8.52 58.48
CA ASN A 400 31.64 8.75 59.81
C ASN A 400 32.43 9.75 60.69
N GLY A 401 33.42 10.44 60.11
CA GLY A 401 34.33 11.33 60.85
C GLY A 401 35.70 10.71 61.15
N ALA A 402 35.81 9.38 61.18
CA ALA A 402 37.05 8.64 61.40
C ALA A 402 37.42 7.73 60.22
N ASP A 403 36.45 6.96 59.70
CA ASP A 403 36.68 5.91 58.70
C ASP A 403 35.61 5.88 57.62
N TYR A 404 35.98 5.34 56.45
CA TYR A 404 35.03 4.98 55.41
C TYR A 404 34.28 3.70 55.76
N GLN A 405 32.96 3.77 55.64
CA GLN A 405 32.04 2.67 55.93
C GLN A 405 31.98 1.67 54.77
N GLN A 406 31.12 0.65 54.87
CA GLN A 406 30.94 -0.34 53.80
C GLN A 406 30.58 0.30 52.47
N ALA A 407 31.14 -0.25 51.38
CA ALA A 407 30.81 0.19 50.04
C ALA A 407 29.39 -0.26 49.65
N TYR A 408 28.72 0.53 48.83
CA TYR A 408 27.45 0.19 48.19
C TYR A 408 27.45 0.69 46.74
N VAL A 409 26.63 0.08 45.88
CA VAL A 409 26.42 0.58 44.51
C VAL A 409 25.59 1.86 44.59
N TYR A 410 26.18 2.98 44.18
CA TYR A 410 25.53 4.30 44.19
C TYR A 410 24.75 4.54 42.90
N SER A 411 25.37 4.30 41.75
CA SER A 411 24.75 4.45 40.43
C SER A 411 25.26 3.40 39.45
N ILE A 412 24.42 3.08 38.47
CA ILE A 412 24.76 2.32 37.28
C ILE A 412 24.81 3.32 36.13
N ASP A 413 25.98 3.47 35.51
CA ASP A 413 26.24 4.55 34.56
C ASP A 413 26.19 4.08 33.10
N SER A 414 26.16 2.77 32.87
CA SER A 414 26.04 2.18 31.54
C SER A 414 25.00 1.05 31.48
N GLY A 415 24.50 0.78 30.28
CA GLY A 415 23.88 -0.50 29.97
C GLY A 415 24.87 -1.66 30.17
N GLN A 416 24.36 -2.89 30.15
CA GLN A 416 25.21 -4.08 30.15
C GLN A 416 25.91 -4.21 28.80
N GLU A 417 27.24 -4.14 28.81
CA GLU A 417 28.06 -4.39 27.64
C GLU A 417 28.45 -5.87 27.60
N LYS A 418 28.03 -6.59 26.56
CA LYS A 418 28.33 -8.02 26.39
C LYS A 418 29.78 -8.21 25.97
N LEU A 419 30.40 -9.30 26.43
CA LEU A 419 31.70 -9.75 25.97
C LEU A 419 31.85 -11.26 26.12
N ASP A 420 32.83 -11.82 25.42
CA ASP A 420 33.24 -13.21 25.62
C ASP A 420 33.81 -13.42 27.03
N CYS A 421 33.35 -14.46 27.73
CA CYS A 421 33.81 -14.74 29.10
C CYS A 421 35.31 -15.04 29.20
N SER A 422 35.97 -15.48 28.14
CA SER A 422 37.44 -15.64 28.10
C SER A 422 38.22 -14.35 28.32
N LYS A 423 37.56 -13.19 28.16
CA LYS A 423 38.13 -11.87 28.43
C LYS A 423 38.02 -11.47 29.90
N VAL A 424 37.26 -12.21 30.71
CA VAL A 424 37.21 -12.03 32.15
C VAL A 424 38.42 -12.73 32.76
N LYS A 425 39.37 -11.94 33.26
CA LYS A 425 40.63 -12.42 33.86
C LYS A 425 40.66 -12.22 35.35
#